data_AF-A0AAV0R2K5-F1
#
_entry.id   AF-A0AAV0R2K5-F1
#
_cell.length_a   1.000
_cell.length_b   1.000
_cell.length_c   1.000
_cell.angle_alpha   90.00
_cell.angle_beta   90.00
_cell.angle_gamma   90.00
#
_symmetry.space_group_name_H-M   'P 1'
#
loop_
_entity.id
_entity.type
_entity.pdbx_description
1 polymer ?
#
loop_
_entity_poly.entity_id
_entity_poly.type
_entity_poly.pdbx_seq_one_letter_code
_entity_poly.pdbx_strand_id
1 'polypeptide(L)'
;MVRVDYAPWGINPPHTHPRGTEILTVIKGTLEVGFVTSNPDNRLISKILRKGDVFVFPIGLIHFQRNVGHGNAVAIAALSIFGSKPDISADILAKAFQLDESIVRKLQWTF
;
A
#
# COMPACT_ATOMS: atom_id res chain seq x y z
N MET A 1 0.11 -7.83 -5.29
CA MET A 1 1.09 -6.75 -5.55
C MET A 1 0.67 -6.05 -6.82
N VAL A 2 0.82 -4.73 -6.89
CA VAL A 2 0.49 -3.91 -8.06
C VAL A 2 1.62 -2.92 -8.33
N ARG A 3 1.90 -2.68 -9.61
CA ARG A 3 2.78 -1.60 -10.06
C ARG A 3 1.89 -0.46 -10.56
N VAL A 4 2.20 0.77 -10.14
CA VAL A 4 1.47 1.97 -10.57
C VAL A 4 2.47 2.94 -11.19
N ASP A 5 2.22 3.30 -12.45
CA ASP A 5 2.99 4.28 -13.20
C ASP A 5 2.17 5.58 -13.33
N TYR A 6 2.78 6.70 -12.94
CA TYR A 6 2.15 8.02 -12.94
C TYR A 6 2.84 8.93 -13.95
N ALA A 7 2.07 9.48 -14.89
CA ALA A 7 2.51 10.62 -15.70
C ALA A 7 2.77 11.85 -14.81
N PRO A 8 3.44 12.92 -15.28
CA PRO A 8 3.57 14.16 -14.52
C PRO A 8 2.19 14.68 -14.13
N TRP A 9 2.00 15.04 -12.86
CA TRP A 9 0.69 15.44 -12.29
C TRP A 9 -0.42 14.38 -12.34
N GLY A 10 -0.11 13.15 -12.75
CA GLY A 10 -1.05 12.02 -12.71
C GLY A 10 -1.45 11.66 -11.29
N ILE A 11 -2.69 11.22 -11.12
CA ILE A 11 -3.26 10.82 -9.84
C ILE A 11 -3.71 9.37 -9.86
N ASN A 12 -3.62 8.72 -8.70
CA ASN A 12 -4.50 7.63 -8.36
C ASN A 12 -5.55 8.21 -7.39
N PRO A 13 -6.80 8.36 -7.82
CA PRO A 13 -7.82 9.13 -7.09
C PRO A 13 -8.14 8.51 -5.73
N PRO A 14 -8.85 9.24 -4.85
CA PRO A 14 -9.28 8.70 -3.56
C PRO A 14 -10.01 7.36 -3.69
N HIS A 15 -9.49 6.32 -3.03
CA HIS A 15 -10.04 4.96 -3.03
C HIS A 15 -9.78 4.26 -1.70
N THR A 16 -10.28 3.03 -1.54
CA THR A 16 -10.12 2.19 -0.35
C THR A 16 -9.86 0.74 -0.71
N HIS A 17 -9.24 0.01 0.21
CA HIS A 17 -9.11 -1.44 0.18
C HIS A 17 -9.91 -2.05 1.34
N PRO A 18 -11.04 -2.72 1.09
CA PRO A 18 -11.95 -3.15 2.14
C PRO A 18 -11.42 -4.32 2.99
N ARG A 19 -10.33 -4.97 2.56
CA ARG A 19 -9.85 -6.24 3.14
C ARG A 19 -8.32 -6.33 3.27
N GLY A 20 -7.60 -5.22 3.16
CA GLY A 20 -6.15 -5.25 3.33
C GLY A 20 -5.54 -3.88 3.56
N THR A 21 -4.51 -3.84 4.40
CA THR A 21 -3.61 -2.70 4.54
C THR A 21 -2.69 -2.65 3.32
N GLU A 22 -2.51 -1.48 2.72
CA GLU A 22 -1.57 -1.30 1.62
C GLU A 22 -0.22 -0.79 2.16
N ILE A 23 0.87 -1.37 1.67
CA ILE A 23 2.22 -0.82 1.77
C ILE A 23 2.68 -0.41 0.38
N LEU A 24 3.07 0.87 0.22
CA LEU A 24 3.52 1.44 -1.04
C LEU A 24 4.98 1.89 -0.93
N THR A 25 5.80 1.46 -1.89
CA THR A 25 7.21 1.86 -2.04
C THR A 25 7.40 2.61 -3.34
N VAL A 26 8.00 3.80 -3.29
CA VAL A 26 8.35 4.55 -4.49
C VAL A 26 9.65 4.01 -5.07
N ILE A 27 9.63 3.56 -6.32
CA ILE A 27 10.83 3.06 -7.01
C ILE A 27 11.40 4.09 -8.00
N LYS A 28 10.62 5.09 -8.40
CA LYS A 28 11.05 6.22 -9.24
C LYS A 28 10.19 7.46 -8.99
N GLY A 29 10.79 8.64 -9.09
CA GLY A 29 10.08 9.92 -9.05
C GLY A 29 9.70 10.38 -7.65
N THR A 30 8.68 11.22 -7.57
CA THR A 30 8.23 11.87 -6.33
C THR A 30 6.70 11.81 -6.26
N LEU A 31 6.15 11.22 -5.21
CA LEU A 31 4.72 11.11 -5.00
C LEU A 31 4.30 11.84 -3.74
N GLU A 32 3.30 12.70 -3.83
CA GLU A 32 2.49 13.04 -2.67
C GLU A 32 1.50 11.90 -2.43
N VAL A 33 1.42 11.45 -1.18
CA VAL A 33 0.46 10.44 -0.75
C VAL A 33 -0.29 10.92 0.47
N GLY A 34 -1.49 10.40 0.70
CA GLY A 34 -2.19 10.63 1.96
C GLY A 34 -3.41 9.75 2.16
N PHE A 35 -3.85 9.66 3.41
CA PHE A 35 -5.09 9.01 3.81
C PHE A 35 -5.84 9.86 4.84
N VAL A 36 -7.14 9.61 4.95
CA VAL A 36 -8.01 10.29 5.92
C VAL A 36 -8.38 9.30 7.03
N THR A 37 -8.21 9.72 8.29
CA THR A 37 -8.62 8.91 9.45
C THR A 37 -10.15 8.83 9.53
N SER A 38 -10.67 7.80 10.19
CA SER A 38 -12.12 7.66 10.42
C SER A 38 -12.66 8.73 11.38
N ASN A 39 -14.00 8.77 11.49
CA ASN A 39 -14.70 9.55 12.51
C ASN A 39 -14.16 9.25 13.92
N PRO A 40 -14.12 10.25 14.82
CA PRO A 40 -14.62 11.61 14.64
C PRO A 40 -13.64 12.57 13.92
N ASP A 41 -12.34 12.26 13.88
CA ASP A 41 -11.31 13.25 13.52
C ASP A 41 -11.32 13.65 12.05
N ASN A 42 -11.63 12.73 11.13
CA ASN A 42 -11.59 12.97 9.67
C ASN A 42 -10.31 13.69 9.21
N ARG A 43 -9.18 13.34 9.82
CA ARG A 43 -7.92 14.07 9.66
C ARG A 43 -7.13 13.54 8.47
N LEU A 44 -6.68 14.43 7.60
CA LEU A 44 -5.73 14.10 6.55
C LEU A 44 -4.33 13.88 7.15
N ILE A 45 -3.74 12.73 6.84
CA ILE A 45 -2.31 12.45 7.06
C ILE A 45 -1.67 12.31 5.68
N SER A 46 -0.70 13.17 5.37
CA SER A 46 -0.03 13.18 4.06
C SER A 46 1.48 13.35 4.16
N LYS A 47 2.18 12.93 3.11
CA LYS A 47 3.63 13.07 2.97
C LYS A 47 4.04 13.09 1.50
N ILE A 48 5.13 13.81 1.20
CA ILE A 48 5.84 13.66 -0.07
C ILE A 48 6.90 12.57 0.08
N LEU A 49 6.79 11.53 -0.74
CA LEU A 49 7.69 10.40 -0.85
C LEU A 49 8.62 10.56 -2.06
N ARG A 50 9.87 10.13 -1.90
CA ARG A 50 10.89 10.02 -2.95
C ARG A 50 11.27 8.56 -3.16
N LYS A 51 12.04 8.28 -4.20
CA LYS A 51 12.58 6.93 -4.46
C LYS A 51 13.19 6.33 -3.18
N GLY A 52 12.75 5.12 -2.83
CA GLY A 52 13.15 4.38 -1.64
C GLY A 52 12.25 4.57 -0.44
N ASP A 53 11.45 5.64 -0.40
CA ASP A 53 10.51 5.87 0.70
C ASP A 53 9.33 4.90 0.63
N VAL A 54 8.83 4.56 1.82
CA VAL A 54 7.71 3.65 2.05
C VAL A 54 6.62 4.37 2.82
N PHE A 55 5.37 4.06 2.50
CA PHE A 55 4.20 4.55 3.23
C PHE A 55 3.15 3.45 3.38
N VAL A 56 2.45 3.46 4.51
CA VAL A 56 1.43 2.44 4.85
C VAL A 56 0.06 3.11 4.91
N PHE A 57 -0.90 2.56 4.16
CA PHE A 57 -2.30 2.96 4.21
C PHE A 57 -3.09 1.92 5.00
N PRO A 58 -3.63 2.27 6.18
CA PRO A 58 -4.38 1.32 7.00
C PRO A 58 -5.63 0.78 6.28
N ILE A 59 -5.96 -0.48 6.55
CA ILE A 59 -7.13 -1.16 5.99
C ILE A 59 -8.40 -0.30 6.07
N GLY A 60 -9.14 -0.23 4.96
CA GLY A 60 -10.43 0.45 4.88
C GLY A 60 -10.37 1.98 4.82
N LEU A 61 -9.23 2.63 5.08
CA LEU A 61 -9.15 4.09 5.04
C LEU A 61 -9.04 4.63 3.60
N ILE A 62 -9.72 5.75 3.36
CA ILE A 62 -9.69 6.45 2.07
C ILE A 62 -8.30 7.07 1.88
N HIS A 63 -7.66 6.80 0.75
CA HIS A 63 -6.32 7.29 0.45
C HIS A 63 -6.11 7.57 -1.04
N PHE A 64 -5.06 8.33 -1.36
CA PHE A 64 -4.75 8.78 -2.71
C PHE A 64 -3.23 8.90 -2.93
N GLN A 65 -2.84 8.99 -4.20
CA GLN A 65 -1.48 9.37 -4.58
C GLN A 65 -1.52 10.38 -5.74
N ARG A 66 -0.57 11.33 -5.76
CA ARG A 66 -0.37 12.31 -6.83
C ARG A 66 1.11 12.42 -7.16
N ASN A 67 1.46 12.35 -8.43
CA ASN A 67 2.82 12.68 -8.87
C ASN A 67 3.01 14.21 -8.85
N VAL A 68 3.91 14.67 -8.00
CA VAL A 68 4.26 16.11 -7.86
C VAL A 68 5.62 16.44 -8.46
N GLY A 69 6.28 15.46 -9.09
CA GLY A 69 7.53 15.65 -9.82
C GLY A 69 7.32 16.10 -11.27
N HIS A 70 8.40 16.58 -11.88
CA HIS A 70 8.39 17.02 -13.29
C HIS A 70 8.45 15.86 -14.31
N GLY A 71 8.73 14.64 -13.87
CA GLY A 71 8.81 13.44 -14.71
C GLY A 71 7.91 12.32 -14.21
N ASN A 72 7.90 11.19 -14.91
CA ASN A 72 7.10 10.03 -14.51
C ASN A 72 7.57 9.47 -13.15
N ALA A 73 6.60 9.09 -12.32
CA ALA A 73 6.83 8.38 -11.06
C ALA A 73 6.32 6.94 -11.17
N VAL A 74 6.94 6.05 -10.39
CA VAL A 74 6.57 4.63 -10.35
C VAL A 74 6.60 4.16 -8.91
N ALA A 75 5.56 3.45 -8.50
CA ALA A 75 5.46 2.81 -7.19
C ALA A 75 5.08 1.33 -7.31
N ILE A 76 5.49 0.55 -6.31
CA ILE A 76 5.01 -0.82 -6.09
C ILE A 76 4.21 -0.81 -4.80
N ALA A 77 2.99 -1.31 -4.88
CA ALA A 77 2.12 -1.49 -3.72
C ALA A 77 1.80 -2.97 -3.48
N ALA A 78 1.68 -3.35 -2.21
CA ALA A 78 1.26 -4.68 -1.80
C ALA A 78 0.15 -4.57 -0.75
N LEU A 79 -0.85 -5.45 -0.87
CA LEU A 79 -1.93 -5.57 0.10
C LEU A 79 -1.59 -6.71 1.07
N SER A 80 -1.61 -6.41 2.36
CA SER A 80 -1.56 -7.44 3.40
C SER A 80 -2.90 -8.15 3.45
N ILE A 81 -2.88 -9.45 3.12
CA ILE A 81 -4.04 -10.36 3.18
C ILE A 81 -3.86 -11.43 4.27
N PHE A 82 -2.83 -11.28 5.11
CA PHE A 82 -2.44 -12.31 6.08
C PHE A 82 -3.47 -12.50 7.21
N GLY A 83 -4.34 -11.53 7.49
CA GLY A 83 -5.40 -11.63 8.51
C GLY A 83 -6.77 -12.09 7.99
N SER A 84 -6.84 -12.80 6.86
CA SER A 84 -8.10 -13.32 6.31
C SER A 84 -8.75 -14.35 7.24
N LYS A 85 -10.10 -14.42 7.29
CA LYS A 85 -10.82 -15.48 8.02
C LYS A 85 -11.78 -16.24 7.08
N PRO A 86 -11.57 -17.55 6.83
CA PRO A 86 -10.44 -18.38 7.29
C PRO A 86 -9.10 -17.94 6.66
N ASP A 87 -7.99 -18.40 7.25
CA ASP A 87 -6.65 -18.14 6.73
C ASP A 87 -6.50 -18.68 5.30
N ILE A 88 -5.89 -17.88 4.41
CA ILE A 88 -5.40 -18.39 3.12
C ILE A 88 -4.27 -19.39 3.40
N SER A 89 -4.18 -20.46 2.60
CA SER A 89 -3.10 -21.45 2.75
C SER A 89 -1.73 -20.78 2.80
N ALA A 90 -0.92 -21.16 3.80
CA ALA A 90 0.43 -20.63 3.96
C ALA A 90 1.30 -20.92 2.73
N ASP A 91 1.12 -22.06 2.06
CA ASP A 91 1.88 -22.44 0.87
C ASP A 91 1.60 -21.49 -0.32
N ILE A 92 0.33 -21.08 -0.47
CA ILE A 92 -0.11 -20.16 -1.53
C ILE A 92 0.56 -18.81 -1.32
N LEU A 93 0.52 -18.29 -0.10
CA LEU A 93 1.12 -17.00 0.24
C LEU A 93 2.65 -17.05 0.15
N ALA A 94 3.28 -18.14 0.58
CA ALA A 94 4.73 -18.32 0.50
C ALA A 94 5.21 -18.22 -0.95
N LYS A 95 4.55 -18.91 -1.88
CA LYS A 95 4.86 -18.85 -3.31
C LYS A 95 4.57 -17.46 -3.91
N ALA A 96 3.43 -16.86 -3.55
CA ALA A 96 3.01 -15.57 -4.09
C ALA A 96 3.93 -14.41 -3.69
N PHE A 97 4.41 -14.43 -2.44
CA PHE A 97 5.26 -13.38 -1.89
C PHE A 97 6.76 -13.74 -1.88
N GLN A 98 7.11 -14.94 -2.34
CA GLN A 98 8.49 -15.48 -2.32
C GLN A 98 9.09 -15.45 -0.90
N LEU A 99 8.31 -15.95 0.07
CA LEU A 99 8.67 -16.03 1.49
C LEU A 99 8.67 -17.49 1.94
N ASP A 100 9.36 -17.77 3.04
CA ASP A 100 9.21 -19.06 3.73
C ASP A 100 7.83 -19.18 4.38
N GLU A 101 7.25 -20.38 4.39
CA GLU A 101 5.97 -20.64 5.06
C GLU A 101 5.98 -20.27 6.55
N SER A 102 7.13 -20.37 7.22
CA SER A 102 7.28 -19.97 8.62
C SER A 102 7.09 -18.46 8.81
N ILE A 103 7.61 -17.65 7.88
CA ILE A 103 7.42 -16.20 7.85
C ILE A 103 5.96 -15.87 7.57
N VAL A 104 5.34 -16.57 6.61
CA VAL A 104 3.92 -16.40 6.29
C VAL A 104 3.06 -16.67 7.52
N ARG A 105 3.25 -17.79 8.21
CA ARG A 105 2.48 -18.13 9.42
C ARG A 105 2.68 -17.10 10.53
N LYS A 106 3.90 -16.58 10.68
CA LYS A 106 4.17 -15.47 11.60
C LYS A 106 3.38 -14.21 11.23
N LEU A 107 3.33 -13.85 9.94
CA LEU A 107 2.55 -12.72 9.46
C LEU A 107 1.05 -12.95 9.68
N GLN A 108 0.53 -14.16 9.39
CA GLN A 108 -0.87 -14.52 9.65
C GLN A 108 -1.25 -14.47 11.13
N TRP A 109 -0.31 -14.78 12.02
CA TRP A 109 -0.52 -14.63 13.46
C TRP A 109 -0.48 -13.16 13.92
N THR A 110 0.22 -12.30 13.18
CA THR A 110 0.40 -10.88 13.53
C THR A 110 -0.81 -10.03 13.13
N PHE A 111 -1.48 -10.39 12.02
CA PHE A 111 -2.60 -9.65 11.43
C PHE A 111 -3.94 -10.34 11.67
#